data_AF-A0A059EEY2-F1
#
_entry.id   AF-A0A059EEY2-F1
#
_cell.length_a   1.000
_cell.length_b   1.000
_cell.length_c   1.000
_cell.angle_alpha   90.00
_cell.angle_beta   90.00
_cell.angle_gamma   90.00
#
_symmetry.space_group_name_H-M   'P 1'
#
loop_
_entity.id
_entity.type
_entity.pdbx_description
1 polymer ?
#
loop_
_entity_poly.entity_id
_entity_poly.type
_entity_poly.pdbx_seq_one_letter_code
_entity_poly.pdbx_strand_id
1 'polypeptide(L)'
;MKRCIPLAALLLSACATEPAQQIYAIDTAPIPAAVETAPMTGTGDKADDPAVWVNVANPAHSLVLGTNKDEGLHVYNLAGEELQFLDVGRVNNVDLRGDVAVASNDETNSISWFAIDPATATIGHVGDTPTQKDEPYGICAGQVGTTYYAMPTYKDGMAQVWSVQTDKMSEGPELVAEIQVGQFGQLQLEGCVFDEANGQVFLGEEEHGIWKLDLNDWSAAPVSVDTIAAQNGLVADVEGMDIWAGADGAGYLVASSQAADRFVVYNLKAPHAPRGVFTVTANADGSIDAVTHTDGLDVSSAALPGFPKGILVVQDDGNPASGVDQNFKLVDWSLIESALGLD
;
A
#
# COMPACT_ATOMS: atom_id res chain seq x y z
N MET A 1 59.54 -44.82 -10.51
CA MET A 1 59.11 -43.44 -10.86
C MET A 1 57.68 -43.25 -10.38
N LYS A 2 57.48 -42.67 -9.19
CA LYS A 2 56.14 -42.34 -8.66
C LYS A 2 55.77 -40.95 -9.19
N ARG A 3 54.79 -40.88 -10.09
CA ARG A 3 54.26 -39.61 -10.62
C ARG A 3 53.15 -39.10 -9.71
N CYS A 4 53.30 -37.87 -9.25
CA CYS A 4 52.25 -37.07 -8.60
C CYS A 4 51.12 -36.78 -9.59
N ILE A 5 49.88 -36.86 -9.13
CA ILE A 5 48.71 -36.30 -9.82
C ILE A 5 48.23 -35.13 -8.95
N PRO A 6 48.08 -33.91 -9.51
CA PRO A 6 47.63 -32.76 -8.75
C PRO A 6 46.11 -32.81 -8.55
N LEU A 7 45.68 -32.38 -7.36
CA LEU A 7 44.30 -32.18 -6.97
C LEU A 7 43.78 -30.93 -7.70
N ALA A 8 42.83 -31.09 -8.63
CA ALA A 8 42.16 -29.96 -9.27
C ALA A 8 41.10 -29.42 -8.31
N ALA A 9 41.19 -28.13 -7.99
CA ALA A 9 40.19 -27.40 -7.22
C ALA A 9 38.90 -27.29 -8.04
N LEU A 10 37.79 -27.80 -7.50
CA LEU A 10 36.45 -27.46 -7.98
C LEU A 10 36.14 -26.02 -7.53
N LEU A 11 36.05 -25.12 -8.50
CA LEU A 11 35.38 -23.83 -8.33
C LEU A 11 33.87 -24.10 -8.26
N LEU A 12 33.26 -23.82 -7.11
CA LEU A 12 31.82 -23.67 -6.97
C LEU A 12 31.43 -22.40 -7.72
N SER A 13 30.82 -22.55 -8.89
CA SER A 13 30.08 -21.46 -9.53
C SER A 13 28.89 -21.12 -8.63
N ALA A 14 28.91 -19.92 -8.06
CA ALA A 14 27.71 -19.28 -7.56
C ALA A 14 26.70 -19.22 -8.71
N CYS A 15 25.53 -19.83 -8.52
CA CYS A 15 24.40 -19.60 -9.40
C CYS A 15 24.06 -18.10 -9.28
N ALA A 16 24.26 -17.37 -10.36
CA ALA A 16 23.63 -16.07 -10.53
C ALA A 16 22.12 -16.31 -10.46
N THR A 17 21.45 -15.68 -9.50
CA THR A 17 20.01 -15.50 -9.50
C THR A 17 19.64 -14.80 -10.82
N GLU A 18 18.80 -15.42 -11.63
CA GLU A 18 18.22 -14.76 -12.80
C GLU A 18 17.46 -13.52 -12.30
N PRO A 19 17.56 -12.36 -12.98
CA PRO A 19 16.82 -11.18 -12.58
C PRO A 19 15.32 -11.50 -12.56
N ALA A 20 14.62 -11.14 -11.47
CA ALA A 20 13.20 -11.43 -11.25
C ALA A 20 12.29 -11.04 -12.44
N GLN A 21 12.72 -10.03 -13.22
CA GLN A 21 12.08 -9.61 -14.48
C GLN A 21 11.92 -10.74 -15.51
N GLN A 22 12.69 -11.82 -15.43
CA GLN A 22 12.63 -12.94 -16.37
C GLN A 22 11.72 -14.08 -15.91
N ILE A 23 11.22 -14.06 -14.67
CA ILE A 23 10.63 -15.24 -14.03
C ILE A 23 9.19 -15.49 -14.50
N TYR A 24 8.40 -14.46 -14.84
CA TYR A 24 7.10 -14.62 -15.52
C TYR A 24 6.83 -13.46 -16.48
N ALA A 25 7.17 -13.63 -17.77
CA ALA A 25 6.85 -12.66 -18.81
C ALA A 25 5.32 -12.52 -18.92
N ILE A 26 4.81 -11.34 -18.57
CA ILE A 26 3.41 -10.95 -18.69
C ILE A 26 3.36 -9.62 -19.44
N ASP A 27 2.36 -9.44 -20.29
CA ASP A 27 2.15 -8.16 -20.96
C ASP A 27 1.72 -7.11 -19.93
N THR A 28 2.37 -5.95 -19.95
CA THR A 28 2.04 -4.83 -19.08
C THR A 28 1.60 -3.61 -19.90
N ALA A 29 0.63 -2.87 -19.37
CA ALA A 29 0.28 -1.55 -19.89
C ALA A 29 1.23 -0.48 -19.30
N PRO A 30 1.98 0.28 -20.11
CA PRO A 30 2.80 1.38 -19.63
C PRO A 30 1.93 2.62 -19.40
N ILE A 31 1.98 3.19 -18.19
CA ILE A 31 1.16 4.33 -17.80
C ILE A 31 2.06 5.42 -17.21
N PRO A 32 2.07 6.65 -17.75
CA PRO A 32 2.82 7.76 -17.16
C PRO A 32 2.16 8.28 -15.88
N ALA A 33 2.97 8.77 -14.94
CA ALA A 33 2.47 9.60 -13.84
C ALA A 33 2.20 11.04 -14.31
N ALA A 34 1.18 11.67 -13.73
CA ALA A 34 0.81 13.05 -14.04
C ALA A 34 1.53 14.06 -13.15
N VAL A 35 1.77 13.69 -11.88
CA VAL A 35 2.40 14.52 -10.85
C VAL A 35 3.30 13.62 -10.00
N GLU A 36 4.34 14.19 -9.40
CA GLU A 36 5.12 13.56 -8.35
C GLU A 36 5.24 14.51 -7.15
N THR A 37 5.34 13.97 -5.95
CA THR A 37 5.49 14.78 -4.74
C THR A 37 6.90 15.33 -4.59
N ALA A 38 7.04 16.41 -3.82
CA ALA A 38 8.33 16.84 -3.31
C ALA A 38 9.02 15.67 -2.59
N PRO A 39 10.34 15.49 -2.78
CA PRO A 39 11.05 14.31 -2.28
C PRO A 39 11.23 14.34 -0.76
N MET A 40 11.16 13.16 -0.15
CA MET A 40 11.68 12.93 1.20
C MET A 40 13.21 12.85 1.11
N THR A 41 13.85 14.01 1.30
CA THR A 41 15.28 14.17 1.02
C THR A 41 16.13 13.25 1.91
N GLY A 42 16.96 12.42 1.30
CA GLY A 42 17.78 11.48 2.05
C GLY A 42 18.23 10.26 1.24
N THR A 43 18.75 9.28 1.95
CA THR A 43 19.15 7.99 1.38
C THR A 43 18.61 6.85 2.23
N GLY A 44 18.39 5.70 1.60
CA GLY A 44 17.80 4.52 2.21
C GLY A 44 16.30 4.41 1.91
N ASP A 45 15.69 3.43 2.55
CA ASP A 45 14.25 3.20 2.53
C ASP A 45 13.57 4.18 3.49
N LYS A 46 12.74 5.07 2.93
CA LYS A 46 12.20 6.28 3.59
C LYS A 46 10.71 6.40 3.35
N ALA A 47 10.32 6.76 2.12
CA ALA A 47 8.92 6.93 1.74
C ALA A 47 8.29 5.55 1.60
N ASP A 48 7.08 5.39 2.11
CA ASP A 48 6.48 4.06 2.21
C ASP A 48 5.06 4.02 1.68
N ASP A 49 4.13 4.66 2.37
CA ASP A 49 2.70 4.49 2.11
C ASP A 49 1.97 5.82 1.94
N PRO A 50 1.20 5.97 0.85
CA PRO A 50 0.32 7.12 0.68
C PRO A 50 -1.08 6.87 1.23
N ALA A 51 -1.81 7.95 1.55
CA ALA A 51 -3.27 7.93 1.69
C ALA A 51 -3.91 9.22 1.16
N VAL A 52 -4.97 9.09 0.36
CA VAL A 52 -5.66 10.20 -0.29
C VAL A 52 -6.86 10.63 0.52
N TRP A 53 -6.76 11.78 1.17
CA TRP A 53 -7.91 12.41 1.82
C TRP A 53 -8.68 13.28 0.84
N VAL A 54 -9.92 12.89 0.53
CA VAL A 54 -10.81 13.65 -0.36
C VAL A 54 -11.57 14.72 0.41
N ASN A 55 -11.29 15.98 0.11
CA ASN A 55 -12.08 17.09 0.63
C ASN A 55 -13.40 17.19 -0.15
N VAL A 56 -14.47 16.61 0.39
CA VAL A 56 -15.79 16.59 -0.26
C VAL A 56 -16.36 17.99 -0.51
N ALA A 57 -16.07 18.95 0.37
CA ALA A 57 -16.55 20.33 0.23
C ALA A 57 -15.78 21.13 -0.83
N ASN A 58 -14.50 20.80 -1.03
CA ASN A 58 -13.63 21.44 -2.01
C ASN A 58 -12.56 20.46 -2.52
N PRO A 59 -12.86 19.69 -3.59
CA PRO A 59 -11.94 18.65 -4.08
C PRO A 59 -10.53 19.14 -4.44
N ALA A 60 -10.36 20.43 -4.74
CA ALA A 60 -9.04 21.02 -5.01
C ALA A 60 -8.16 21.17 -3.76
N HIS A 61 -8.73 21.05 -2.57
CA HIS A 61 -8.04 21.05 -1.28
C HIS A 61 -7.90 19.64 -0.70
N SER A 62 -8.08 18.61 -1.52
CA SER A 62 -7.76 17.22 -1.13
C SER A 62 -6.25 17.09 -0.92
N LEU A 63 -5.86 16.11 -0.10
CA LEU A 63 -4.50 15.92 0.36
C LEU A 63 -4.01 14.52 0.01
N VAL A 64 -2.69 14.40 -0.15
CA VAL A 64 -1.98 13.12 -0.11
C VAL A 64 -1.17 13.11 1.17
N LEU A 65 -1.46 12.17 2.06
CA LEU A 65 -0.63 11.85 3.21
C LEU A 65 0.43 10.86 2.75
N GLY A 66 1.63 10.93 3.29
CA GLY A 66 2.73 10.02 2.95
C GLY A 66 3.60 9.74 4.15
N THR A 67 3.77 8.47 4.51
CA THR A 67 4.63 8.09 5.62
C THR A 67 6.10 8.12 5.22
N ASN A 68 6.92 8.53 6.18
CA ASN A 68 8.36 8.35 6.18
C ASN A 68 8.73 7.43 7.35
N LYS A 69 9.20 6.22 7.03
CA LYS A 69 9.57 5.14 7.97
C LYS A 69 10.56 5.56 9.06
N ASP A 70 11.25 6.70 8.89
CA ASP A 70 12.26 7.18 9.82
C ASP A 70 11.89 8.43 10.64
N GLU A 71 10.85 9.19 10.29
CA GLU A 71 10.60 10.50 10.94
C GLU A 71 9.15 10.92 11.13
N GLY A 72 8.20 10.46 10.30
CA GLY A 72 6.81 10.85 10.51
C GLY A 72 5.93 10.91 9.27
N LEU A 73 4.98 11.83 9.28
CA LEU A 73 3.93 11.93 8.27
C LEU A 73 4.07 13.24 7.48
N HIS A 74 4.24 13.13 6.18
CA HIS A 74 4.24 14.24 5.25
C HIS A 74 2.85 14.41 4.63
N VAL A 75 2.53 15.65 4.26
CA VAL A 75 1.21 16.01 3.72
C VAL A 75 1.42 16.90 2.51
N TYR A 76 0.88 16.47 1.39
CA TYR A 76 1.03 17.12 0.10
C TYR A 76 -0.31 17.57 -0.45
N ASN A 77 -0.29 18.59 -1.31
CA ASN A 77 -1.42 18.89 -2.19
C ASN A 77 -1.40 17.99 -3.44
N LEU A 78 -2.46 18.07 -4.26
CA LEU A 78 -2.57 17.32 -5.52
C LEU A 78 -1.56 17.76 -6.62
N ALA A 79 -0.82 18.85 -6.39
CA ALA A 79 0.28 19.29 -7.25
C ALA A 79 1.65 18.77 -6.76
N GLY A 80 1.67 17.95 -5.70
CA GLY A 80 2.88 17.36 -5.13
C GLY A 80 3.64 18.27 -4.17
N GLU A 81 3.16 19.47 -3.88
CA GLU A 81 3.84 20.38 -2.96
C GLU A 81 3.57 19.99 -1.51
N GLU A 82 4.62 19.88 -0.69
CA GLU A 82 4.49 19.63 0.75
C GLU A 82 3.85 20.85 1.43
N LEU A 83 2.77 20.59 2.16
CA LEU A 83 2.02 21.59 2.94
C LEU A 83 2.34 21.51 4.44
N GLN A 84 2.60 20.30 4.92
CA GLN A 84 2.80 20.03 6.34
C GLN A 84 3.68 18.80 6.52
N PHE A 85 4.47 18.81 7.59
CA PHE A 85 5.16 17.65 8.14
C PHE A 85 4.80 17.51 9.62
N LEU A 86 4.58 16.27 10.07
CA LEU A 86 4.33 15.91 11.46
C LEU A 86 5.43 14.95 11.91
N ASP A 87 6.27 15.42 12.83
CA ASP A 87 7.29 14.61 13.50
C ASP A 87 6.59 13.71 14.55
N VAL A 88 6.31 12.47 14.13
CA VAL A 88 5.58 11.47 14.93
C VAL A 88 6.34 10.15 15.03
N GLY A 89 7.63 10.17 14.71
CA GLY A 89 8.51 9.02 14.78
C GLY A 89 8.30 8.05 13.61
N ARG A 90 8.68 6.79 13.83
CA ARG A 90 8.78 5.75 12.79
C ARG A 90 7.41 5.17 12.42
N VAL A 91 6.61 5.95 11.68
CA VAL A 91 5.35 5.49 11.09
C VAL A 91 5.61 4.72 9.79
N ASN A 92 4.96 3.57 9.61
CA ASN A 92 5.17 2.69 8.45
C ASN A 92 4.08 2.90 7.41
N ASN A 93 2.84 2.45 7.66
CA ASN A 93 1.69 2.67 6.76
C ASN A 93 0.71 3.71 7.28
N VAL A 94 -0.17 4.23 6.42
CA VAL A 94 -1.24 5.17 6.77
C VAL A 94 -2.51 4.88 5.98
N ASP A 95 -3.67 4.92 6.65
CA ASP A 95 -4.98 4.86 5.98
C ASP A 95 -6.00 5.73 6.75
N LEU A 96 -7.12 6.05 6.13
CA LEU A 96 -8.12 6.97 6.66
C LEU A 96 -9.55 6.58 6.32
N ARG A 97 -10.49 7.03 7.16
CA ARG A 97 -11.92 7.13 6.79
C ARG A 97 -12.48 8.46 7.23
N GLY A 98 -13.07 9.19 6.28
CA GLY A 98 -13.53 10.55 6.51
C GLY A 98 -12.36 11.44 6.95
N ASP A 99 -12.53 12.13 8.07
CA ASP A 99 -11.57 13.10 8.60
C ASP A 99 -10.65 12.50 9.69
N VAL A 100 -10.57 11.17 9.79
CA VAL A 100 -9.72 10.44 10.74
C VAL A 100 -8.75 9.57 9.95
N ALA A 101 -7.46 9.70 10.27
CA ALA A 101 -6.41 8.85 9.73
C ALA A 101 -5.71 8.08 10.86
N VAL A 102 -5.12 6.94 10.52
CA VAL A 102 -4.34 6.09 11.42
C VAL A 102 -3.03 5.71 10.74
N ALA A 103 -1.98 5.57 11.53
CA ALA A 103 -0.70 5.02 11.09
C ALA A 103 -0.20 3.96 12.06
N SER A 104 0.45 2.91 11.56
CA SER A 104 1.26 2.01 12.39
C SER A 104 2.54 2.72 12.80
N ASN A 105 2.96 2.58 14.07
CA ASN A 105 4.14 3.26 14.60
C ASN A 105 5.05 2.28 15.36
N ASP A 106 6.17 1.94 14.72
CA ASP A 106 7.17 0.99 15.22
C ASP A 106 7.99 1.59 16.38
N GLU A 107 8.21 2.91 16.40
CA GLU A 107 8.96 3.55 17.48
C GLU A 107 8.25 3.44 18.83
N THR A 108 6.92 3.48 18.81
CA THR A 108 6.08 3.52 20.02
C THR A 108 5.26 2.25 20.25
N ASN A 109 5.36 1.25 19.36
CA ASN A 109 4.53 0.04 19.36
C ASN A 109 3.04 0.37 19.48
N SER A 110 2.56 1.24 18.59
CA SER A 110 1.23 1.82 18.68
C SER A 110 0.56 2.03 17.32
N ILE A 111 -0.75 2.30 17.36
CA ILE A 111 -1.49 2.96 16.28
C ILE A 111 -1.51 4.45 16.61
N SER A 112 -0.90 5.28 15.77
CA SER A 112 -0.99 6.73 15.84
C SER A 112 -2.26 7.23 15.15
N TRP A 113 -2.99 8.15 15.80
CA TRP A 113 -4.27 8.67 15.34
C TRP A 113 -4.15 10.13 14.94
N PHE A 114 -4.82 10.50 13.87
CA PHE A 114 -4.83 11.85 13.35
C PHE A 114 -6.25 12.33 13.06
N ALA A 115 -6.46 13.63 13.18
CA ALA A 115 -7.68 14.31 12.75
C ALA A 115 -7.36 15.34 11.67
N ILE A 116 -8.21 15.40 10.64
CA ILE A 116 -8.09 16.33 9.53
C ILE A 116 -9.18 17.39 9.70
N ASP A 117 -8.82 18.67 9.69
CA ASP A 117 -9.80 19.75 9.67
C ASP A 117 -10.23 20.02 8.22
N PRO A 118 -11.48 19.72 7.83
CA PRO A 118 -11.92 19.85 6.44
C PRO A 118 -12.01 21.30 5.96
N ALA A 119 -12.08 22.27 6.88
CA ALA A 119 -12.17 23.69 6.54
C ALA A 119 -10.79 24.28 6.20
N THR A 120 -9.75 23.84 6.90
CA THR A 120 -8.38 24.34 6.72
C THR A 120 -7.50 23.40 5.91
N ALA A 121 -7.92 22.15 5.70
CA ALA A 121 -7.11 21.07 5.11
C ALA A 121 -5.78 20.90 5.86
N THR A 122 -5.84 20.87 7.19
CA THR A 122 -4.69 20.65 8.07
C THR A 122 -4.91 19.40 8.90
N ILE A 123 -3.87 18.60 9.07
CA ILE A 123 -3.91 17.39 9.88
C ILE A 123 -3.22 17.62 11.22
N GLY A 124 -3.66 16.93 12.26
CA GLY A 124 -3.02 16.95 13.57
C GLY A 124 -3.00 15.56 14.19
N HIS A 125 -1.88 15.20 14.83
CA HIS A 125 -1.79 14.02 15.69
C HIS A 125 -2.65 14.25 16.94
N VAL A 126 -3.54 13.29 17.24
CA VAL A 126 -4.52 13.40 18.34
C VAL A 126 -4.31 12.36 19.44
N GLY A 127 -3.41 11.40 19.25
CA GLY A 127 -3.00 10.44 20.27
C GLY A 127 -2.56 9.11 19.71
N ASP A 128 -2.11 8.22 20.58
CA ASP A 128 -1.60 6.89 20.24
C ASP A 128 -2.33 5.81 21.04
N THR A 129 -2.58 4.68 20.41
CA THR A 129 -3.12 3.47 21.06
C THR A 129 -2.05 2.38 21.05
N PRO A 130 -1.51 1.98 22.22
CA PRO A 130 -0.56 0.86 22.27
C PRO A 130 -1.21 -0.44 21.76
N THR A 131 -0.59 -1.07 20.78
CA THR A 131 -1.07 -2.32 20.15
C THR A 131 -0.89 -3.54 21.07
N GLN A 132 -0.14 -3.39 22.16
CA GLN A 132 0.24 -4.48 23.08
C GLN A 132 1.07 -5.59 22.40
N LYS A 133 1.61 -5.31 21.20
CA LYS A 133 2.47 -6.17 20.41
C LYS A 133 3.55 -5.31 19.75
N ASP A 134 4.79 -5.78 19.81
CA ASP A 134 5.93 -5.06 19.27
C ASP A 134 5.90 -5.03 17.73
N GLU A 135 6.48 -3.98 17.16
CA GLU A 135 6.71 -3.78 15.72
C GLU A 135 5.43 -3.90 14.87
N PRO A 136 4.38 -3.09 15.11
CA PRO A 136 3.30 -2.94 14.13
C PRO A 136 3.90 -2.48 12.79
N TYR A 137 3.49 -3.11 11.70
CA TYR A 137 4.11 -2.96 10.39
C TYR A 137 3.13 -2.32 9.40
N GLY A 138 2.33 -3.08 8.66
CA GLY A 138 1.25 -2.50 7.87
C GLY A 138 0.09 -1.97 8.70
N ILE A 139 -0.77 -1.14 8.10
CA ILE A 139 -2.06 -0.75 8.68
C ILE A 139 -3.06 -0.39 7.58
N CYS A 140 -4.34 -0.71 7.83
CA CYS A 140 -5.46 -0.17 7.06
C CYS A 140 -6.62 0.19 7.98
N ALA A 141 -7.50 1.05 7.49
CA ALA A 141 -8.67 1.57 8.16
C ALA A 141 -9.95 1.16 7.43
N GLY A 142 -11.05 1.11 8.16
CA GLY A 142 -12.36 0.85 7.58
C GLY A 142 -13.47 1.42 8.44
N GLN A 143 -14.65 1.66 7.86
CA GLN A 143 -15.79 2.15 8.64
C GLN A 143 -17.10 1.47 8.24
N VAL A 144 -17.72 0.77 9.19
CA VAL A 144 -19.04 0.16 9.02
C VAL A 144 -20.06 0.87 9.91
N GLY A 145 -20.92 1.67 9.29
CA GLY A 145 -21.86 2.53 10.02
C GLY A 145 -21.12 3.53 10.89
N THR A 146 -21.30 3.45 12.22
CA THR A 146 -20.61 4.30 13.20
C THR A 146 -19.38 3.65 13.81
N THR A 147 -19.02 2.43 13.42
CA THR A 147 -17.83 1.74 13.92
C THR A 147 -16.65 2.01 12.98
N TYR A 148 -15.61 2.64 13.51
CA TYR A 148 -14.32 2.78 12.86
C TYR A 148 -13.42 1.61 13.23
N TYR A 149 -12.67 1.09 12.27
CA TYR A 149 -11.70 0.01 12.43
C TYR A 149 -10.30 0.49 12.06
N ALA A 150 -9.31 0.01 12.80
CA ALA A 150 -7.90 0.09 12.43
C ALA A 150 -7.30 -1.31 12.55
N MET A 151 -6.62 -1.77 11.51
CA MET A 151 -6.06 -3.11 11.43
C MET A 151 -4.55 -3.04 11.19
N PRO A 152 -3.72 -2.95 12.25
CA PRO A 152 -2.29 -3.12 12.08
C PRO A 152 -1.96 -4.60 11.78
N THR A 153 -1.00 -4.79 10.87
CA THR A 153 -0.46 -6.09 10.46
C THR A 153 0.96 -6.26 10.98
N TYR A 154 1.48 -7.48 10.94
CA TYR A 154 2.75 -7.84 11.56
C TYR A 154 3.55 -8.83 10.73
N LYS A 155 4.86 -8.79 10.93
CA LYS A 155 5.83 -9.66 10.24
C LYS A 155 5.73 -11.15 10.58
N ASP A 156 5.00 -11.50 11.64
CA ASP A 156 4.73 -12.90 12.00
C ASP A 156 3.40 -13.44 11.44
N GLY A 157 2.76 -12.69 10.55
CA GLY A 157 1.53 -13.10 9.89
C GLY A 157 0.26 -12.86 10.68
N MET A 158 0.35 -12.12 11.78
CA MET A 158 -0.82 -11.68 12.54
C MET A 158 -1.39 -10.38 11.97
N ALA A 159 -2.71 -10.24 12.07
CA ALA A 159 -3.42 -8.97 11.99
C ALA A 159 -4.21 -8.77 13.29
N GLN A 160 -4.15 -7.57 13.86
CA GLN A 160 -5.05 -7.18 14.96
C GLN A 160 -6.19 -6.36 14.40
N VAL A 161 -7.37 -6.45 15.00
CA VAL A 161 -8.51 -5.60 14.66
C VAL A 161 -8.87 -4.76 15.87
N TRP A 162 -8.69 -3.44 15.74
CA TRP A 162 -9.08 -2.46 16.73
C TRP A 162 -10.33 -1.74 16.26
N SER A 163 -11.25 -1.43 17.16
CA SER A 163 -12.47 -0.70 16.80
C SER A 163 -12.88 0.33 17.83
N VAL A 164 -13.53 1.40 17.36
CA VAL A 164 -14.07 2.47 18.19
C VAL A 164 -15.35 3.00 17.55
N GLN A 165 -16.33 3.43 18.35
CA GLN A 165 -17.46 4.16 17.79
C GLN A 165 -17.04 5.60 17.49
N THR A 166 -17.43 6.12 16.33
CA THR A 166 -17.08 7.47 15.86
C THR A 166 -17.53 8.60 16.80
N ASP A 167 -18.59 8.40 17.59
CA ASP A 167 -19.04 9.33 18.64
C ASP A 167 -18.30 9.17 19.98
N LYS A 168 -17.39 8.18 20.05
CA LYS A 168 -16.61 7.78 21.23
C LYS A 168 -15.11 7.73 20.95
N MET A 169 -14.62 8.39 19.90
CA MET A 169 -13.18 8.46 19.60
C MET A 169 -12.32 8.86 20.80
N SER A 170 -12.85 9.73 21.69
CA SER A 170 -12.16 10.14 22.92
C SER A 170 -12.07 9.05 24.00
N GLU A 171 -12.88 8.00 23.93
CA GLU A 171 -12.79 6.82 24.81
C GLU A 171 -11.64 5.88 24.38
N GLY A 172 -11.17 6.02 23.13
CA GLY A 172 -10.14 5.18 22.53
C GLY A 172 -10.70 3.86 21.94
N PRO A 173 -9.91 3.19 21.08
CA PRO A 173 -10.30 1.93 20.49
C PRO A 173 -10.10 0.73 21.43
N GLU A 174 -10.84 -0.34 21.14
CA GLU A 174 -10.72 -1.64 21.80
C GLU A 174 -10.25 -2.70 20.79
N LEU A 175 -9.35 -3.59 21.23
CA LEU A 175 -8.95 -4.76 20.46
C LEU A 175 -10.11 -5.76 20.42
N VAL A 176 -10.62 -6.07 19.22
CA VAL A 176 -11.78 -6.96 19.03
C VAL A 176 -11.42 -8.31 18.42
N ALA A 177 -10.28 -8.42 17.72
CA ALA A 177 -9.79 -9.70 17.20
C ALA A 177 -8.27 -9.70 16.99
N GLU A 178 -7.69 -10.90 17.03
CA GLU A 178 -6.33 -11.19 16.55
C GLU A 178 -6.45 -12.41 15.62
N ILE A 179 -5.89 -12.29 14.41
CA ILE A 179 -6.13 -13.25 13.34
C ILE A 179 -4.78 -13.63 12.74
N GLN A 180 -4.44 -14.93 12.75
CA GLN A 180 -3.31 -15.45 12.00
C GLN A 180 -3.73 -15.58 10.52
N VAL A 181 -3.23 -14.67 9.69
CA VAL A 181 -3.52 -14.64 8.24
C VAL A 181 -2.41 -15.32 7.46
N GLY A 182 -1.16 -14.92 7.72
CA GLY A 182 0.02 -15.52 7.11
C GLY A 182 0.11 -17.00 7.45
N GLN A 183 0.31 -17.83 6.43
CA GLN A 183 0.26 -19.29 6.50
C GLN A 183 1.47 -19.98 5.87
N PHE A 184 2.29 -19.25 5.10
CA PHE A 184 3.34 -19.82 4.27
C PHE A 184 4.65 -19.03 4.33
N GLY A 185 5.77 -19.75 4.44
CA GLY A 185 7.09 -19.13 4.37
C GLY A 185 7.36 -18.17 5.54
N GLN A 186 7.72 -16.92 5.22
CA GLN A 186 8.04 -15.88 6.20
C GLN A 186 6.81 -15.31 6.93
N LEU A 187 5.59 -15.61 6.45
CA LEU A 187 4.31 -15.18 7.01
C LEU A 187 4.03 -13.66 6.99
N GLN A 188 5.02 -12.84 6.68
CA GLN A 188 4.97 -11.39 6.81
C GLN A 188 3.80 -10.78 6.02
N LEU A 189 3.10 -9.86 6.70
CA LEU A 189 2.00 -9.07 6.16
C LEU A 189 2.34 -7.59 6.25
N GLU A 190 2.01 -6.85 5.20
CA GLU A 190 2.10 -5.39 5.17
C GLU A 190 0.81 -4.82 4.60
N GLY A 191 0.66 -4.82 3.27
CA GLY A 191 -0.49 -4.24 2.58
C GLY A 191 -1.84 -4.83 3.00
N CYS A 192 -2.81 -3.97 3.31
CA CYS A 192 -4.19 -4.37 3.55
C CYS A 192 -5.18 -3.28 3.16
N VAL A 193 -6.43 -3.66 2.91
CA VAL A 193 -7.51 -2.73 2.56
C VAL A 193 -8.88 -3.26 2.95
N PHE A 194 -9.72 -2.40 3.52
CA PHE A 194 -11.13 -2.71 3.79
C PHE A 194 -11.99 -2.49 2.55
N ASP A 195 -12.81 -3.49 2.20
CA ASP A 195 -13.92 -3.40 1.26
C ASP A 195 -15.24 -3.44 2.04
N GLU A 196 -15.64 -2.30 2.60
CA GLU A 196 -16.83 -2.22 3.44
C GLU A 196 -18.12 -2.49 2.66
N ALA A 197 -18.12 -2.16 1.36
CA ALA A 197 -19.28 -2.35 0.50
C ALA A 197 -19.61 -3.84 0.28
N ASN A 198 -18.60 -4.71 0.26
CA ASN A 198 -18.80 -6.15 0.14
C ASN A 198 -18.52 -6.93 1.43
N GLY A 199 -18.20 -6.25 2.53
CA GLY A 199 -18.03 -6.87 3.84
C GLY A 199 -16.80 -7.78 3.93
N GLN A 200 -15.68 -7.35 3.35
CA GLN A 200 -14.42 -8.12 3.36
C GLN A 200 -13.22 -7.20 3.59
N VAL A 201 -12.08 -7.80 3.92
CA VAL A 201 -10.78 -7.10 4.03
C VAL A 201 -9.76 -7.91 3.26
N PHE A 202 -8.93 -7.27 2.44
CA PHE A 202 -7.83 -7.92 1.73
C PHE A 202 -6.51 -7.67 2.46
N LEU A 203 -5.61 -8.66 2.44
CA LEU A 203 -4.28 -8.57 3.02
C LEU A 203 -3.26 -9.26 2.11
N GLY A 204 -2.08 -8.67 1.97
CA GLY A 204 -0.92 -9.25 1.29
C GLY A 204 -0.09 -10.06 2.26
N GLU A 205 0.18 -11.32 1.92
CA GLU A 205 1.29 -12.08 2.49
C GLU A 205 2.43 -12.03 1.48
N GLU A 206 3.48 -11.26 1.79
CA GLU A 206 4.48 -10.73 0.84
C GLU A 206 5.03 -11.80 -0.12
N GLU A 207 5.50 -12.92 0.43
CA GLU A 207 6.10 -14.01 -0.35
C GLU A 207 5.08 -15.08 -0.82
N HIS A 208 3.77 -14.86 -0.65
CA HIS A 208 2.74 -15.84 -0.99
C HIS A 208 1.67 -15.33 -1.96
N GLY A 209 0.97 -14.25 -1.63
CA GLY A 209 -0.22 -13.83 -2.35
C GLY A 209 -1.20 -12.98 -1.55
N ILE A 210 -2.44 -12.93 -2.02
CA ILE A 210 -3.50 -12.11 -1.45
C ILE A 210 -4.49 -13.00 -0.71
N TRP A 211 -4.80 -12.61 0.52
CA TRP A 211 -5.82 -13.18 1.37
C TRP A 211 -7.03 -12.27 1.46
N LYS A 212 -8.17 -12.84 1.85
CA LYS A 212 -9.31 -12.07 2.35
C LYS A 212 -9.89 -12.60 3.64
N LEU A 213 -10.40 -11.69 4.46
CA LEU A 213 -11.14 -11.92 5.69
C LEU A 213 -12.60 -11.51 5.53
N ASP A 214 -13.49 -12.09 6.33
CA ASP A 214 -14.89 -11.66 6.43
C ASP A 214 -15.02 -10.55 7.49
N LEU A 215 -15.35 -9.34 7.06
CA LEU A 215 -15.53 -8.17 7.94
C LEU A 215 -16.70 -8.35 8.93
N ASN A 216 -17.62 -9.28 8.65
CA ASN A 216 -18.77 -9.57 9.48
C ASN A 216 -18.54 -10.74 10.46
N ASP A 217 -17.44 -11.48 10.30
CA ASP A 217 -17.06 -12.60 11.15
C ASP A 217 -15.53 -12.75 11.23
N TRP A 218 -14.93 -12.05 12.19
CA TRP A 218 -13.49 -12.13 12.47
C TRP A 218 -12.99 -13.52 12.92
N SER A 219 -13.90 -14.47 13.19
CA SER A 219 -13.54 -15.86 13.50
C SER A 219 -13.50 -16.77 12.26
N ALA A 220 -13.98 -16.28 11.11
CA ALA A 220 -13.89 -16.98 9.84
C ALA A 220 -12.41 -17.12 9.42
N ALA A 221 -12.08 -18.28 8.83
CA ALA A 221 -10.73 -18.53 8.35
C ALA A 221 -10.39 -17.63 7.15
N PRO A 222 -9.13 -17.16 7.02
CA PRO A 222 -8.67 -16.46 5.82
C PRO A 222 -8.88 -17.29 4.55
N VAL A 223 -9.29 -16.64 3.47
CA VAL A 223 -9.54 -17.26 2.16
C VAL A 223 -8.54 -16.70 1.16
N SER A 224 -7.82 -17.58 0.46
CA SER A 224 -6.89 -17.15 -0.61
C SER A 224 -7.67 -16.57 -1.80
N VAL A 225 -7.20 -15.42 -2.30
CA VAL A 225 -7.74 -14.71 -3.47
C VAL A 225 -6.88 -14.98 -4.70
N ASP A 226 -5.57 -14.77 -4.57
CA ASP A 226 -4.58 -15.08 -5.60
C ASP A 226 -3.24 -15.46 -4.96
N THR A 227 -2.36 -16.09 -5.73
CA THR A 227 -1.02 -16.48 -5.27
C THR A 227 0.02 -16.16 -6.34
N ILE A 228 1.27 -15.93 -5.94
CA ILE A 228 2.40 -15.78 -6.87
C ILE A 228 2.51 -17.01 -7.79
N ALA A 229 2.26 -18.21 -7.26
CA ALA A 229 2.29 -19.46 -8.01
C ALA A 229 1.23 -19.56 -9.11
N ALA A 230 0.15 -18.76 -9.04
CA ALA A 230 -0.89 -18.71 -10.07
C ALA A 230 -0.45 -17.93 -11.32
N GLN A 231 0.63 -17.15 -11.24
CA GLN A 231 1.24 -16.42 -12.37
C GLN A 231 0.28 -15.41 -13.04
N ASN A 232 -0.64 -14.83 -12.27
CA ASN A 232 -1.55 -13.79 -12.75
C ASN A 232 -0.91 -12.40 -12.82
N GLY A 233 0.32 -12.25 -12.32
CA GLY A 233 1.06 -10.98 -12.33
C GLY A 233 1.86 -10.75 -11.04
N LEU A 234 1.45 -11.34 -9.91
CA LEU A 234 2.16 -11.18 -8.64
C LEU A 234 3.56 -11.80 -8.70
N VAL A 235 4.51 -11.07 -8.13
CA VAL A 235 5.88 -11.47 -7.82
C VAL A 235 6.17 -10.87 -6.46
N ALA A 236 6.79 -11.66 -5.59
CA ALA A 236 7.14 -11.22 -4.25
C ALA A 236 8.01 -9.94 -4.32
N ASP A 237 7.77 -8.92 -3.51
CA ASP A 237 6.79 -8.92 -2.42
C ASP A 237 5.41 -8.37 -2.86
N VAL A 238 4.33 -8.94 -2.30
CA VAL A 238 2.95 -8.44 -2.44
C VAL A 238 2.72 -7.36 -1.39
N GLU A 239 2.92 -6.12 -1.78
CA GLU A 239 2.96 -4.97 -0.88
C GLU A 239 1.61 -4.23 -0.81
N GLY A 240 1.63 -2.90 -0.86
CA GLY A 240 0.47 -2.03 -0.81
C GLY A 240 -0.63 -2.46 -1.76
N MET A 241 -1.86 -2.34 -1.29
CA MET A 241 -3.05 -2.63 -2.07
C MET A 241 -4.18 -1.73 -1.65
N ASP A 242 -5.00 -1.33 -2.61
CA ASP A 242 -6.19 -0.53 -2.35
C ASP A 242 -7.25 -0.71 -3.44
N ILE A 243 -8.42 -0.09 -3.24
CA ILE A 243 -9.63 -0.34 -4.01
C ILE A 243 -10.07 0.91 -4.76
N TRP A 244 -10.12 0.79 -6.09
CA TRP A 244 -10.97 1.68 -6.87
C TRP A 244 -12.44 1.30 -6.67
N ALA A 245 -13.16 2.06 -5.84
CA ALA A 245 -14.55 1.79 -5.51
C ALA A 245 -15.52 2.29 -6.60
N GLY A 246 -16.24 1.37 -7.24
CA GLY A 246 -17.33 1.65 -8.15
C GLY A 246 -18.71 1.61 -7.47
N ALA A 247 -19.76 1.82 -8.26
CA ALA A 247 -21.14 1.75 -7.76
C ALA A 247 -21.54 0.33 -7.31
N ASP A 248 -22.41 0.25 -6.29
CA ASP A 248 -23.02 -1.02 -5.83
C ASP A 248 -22.00 -2.14 -5.53
N GLY A 249 -20.88 -1.78 -4.90
CA GLY A 249 -19.79 -2.69 -4.53
C GLY A 249 -19.02 -3.28 -5.73
N ALA A 250 -19.21 -2.76 -6.94
CA ALA A 250 -18.31 -3.02 -8.06
C ALA A 250 -17.01 -2.22 -7.89
N GLY A 251 -16.00 -2.51 -8.69
CA GLY A 251 -14.71 -1.83 -8.61
C GLY A 251 -13.55 -2.77 -8.87
N TYR A 252 -12.37 -2.32 -8.48
CA TYR A 252 -11.11 -3.03 -8.71
C TYR A 252 -10.25 -3.03 -7.47
N LEU A 253 -9.65 -4.18 -7.15
CA LEU A 253 -8.53 -4.26 -6.23
C LEU A 253 -7.24 -4.08 -7.03
N VAL A 254 -6.34 -3.22 -6.57
CA VAL A 254 -5.01 -3.01 -7.13
C VAL A 254 -4.00 -3.47 -6.10
N ALA A 255 -3.00 -4.25 -6.51
CA ALA A 255 -1.92 -4.69 -5.63
C ALA A 255 -0.55 -4.40 -6.25
N SER A 256 0.38 -3.91 -5.44
CA SER A 256 1.79 -3.80 -5.79
C SER A 256 2.41 -5.19 -5.87
N SER A 257 3.19 -5.43 -6.93
CA SER A 257 4.01 -6.62 -7.15
C SER A 257 5.46 -6.16 -7.22
N GLN A 258 6.04 -5.91 -6.05
CA GLN A 258 7.16 -5.00 -5.83
C GLN A 258 8.41 -5.36 -6.63
N ALA A 259 8.93 -6.60 -6.53
CA ALA A 259 10.18 -6.95 -7.22
C ALA A 259 10.07 -7.04 -8.76
N ALA A 260 8.86 -6.85 -9.30
CA ALA A 260 8.61 -6.78 -10.74
C ALA A 260 8.20 -5.39 -11.22
N ASP A 261 8.26 -4.36 -10.36
CA ASP A 261 7.97 -2.95 -10.66
C ASP A 261 6.61 -2.77 -11.36
N ARG A 262 5.58 -3.49 -10.90
CA ARG A 262 4.28 -3.56 -11.57
C ARG A 262 3.11 -3.69 -10.61
N PHE A 263 1.92 -3.44 -11.13
CA PHE A 263 0.67 -3.46 -10.38
C PHE A 263 -0.32 -4.41 -11.05
N VAL A 264 -0.97 -5.25 -10.25
CA VAL A 264 -1.96 -6.22 -10.71
C VAL A 264 -3.36 -5.74 -10.34
N VAL A 265 -4.27 -5.75 -11.32
CA VAL A 265 -5.66 -5.30 -11.12
C VAL A 265 -6.59 -6.51 -11.15
N TYR A 266 -7.49 -6.59 -10.18
CA TYR A 266 -8.51 -7.62 -10.05
C TYR A 266 -9.90 -6.99 -10.02
N ASN A 267 -10.93 -7.72 -10.45
CA ASN A 267 -12.30 -7.35 -10.11
C ASN A 267 -12.47 -7.34 -8.58
N LEU A 268 -13.15 -6.34 -8.03
CA LEU A 268 -13.45 -6.32 -6.60
C LEU A 268 -14.47 -7.39 -6.22
N LYS A 269 -15.46 -7.64 -7.08
CA LYS A 269 -16.46 -8.70 -6.86
C LYS A 269 -15.85 -10.08 -7.04
N ALA A 270 -16.27 -11.01 -6.19
CA ALA A 270 -15.98 -12.42 -6.36
C ALA A 270 -16.38 -12.90 -7.77
N PRO A 271 -15.56 -13.72 -8.45
CA PRO A 271 -14.42 -14.47 -7.92
C PRO A 271 -13.07 -13.72 -7.99
N HIS A 272 -13.06 -12.39 -8.00
CA HIS A 272 -11.83 -11.56 -8.04
C HIS A 272 -10.94 -11.84 -9.25
N ALA A 273 -11.56 -12.02 -10.42
CA ALA A 273 -10.81 -12.35 -11.64
C ALA A 273 -9.78 -11.25 -11.97
N PRO A 274 -8.54 -11.61 -12.34
CA PRO A 274 -7.55 -10.66 -12.84
C PRO A 274 -8.06 -9.91 -14.07
N ARG A 275 -7.77 -8.62 -14.15
CA ARG A 275 -8.17 -7.69 -15.22
C ARG A 275 -7.00 -7.19 -16.04
N GLY A 276 -5.79 -7.24 -15.51
CA GLY A 276 -4.57 -6.91 -16.25
C GLY A 276 -3.46 -6.46 -15.32
N VAL A 277 -2.32 -6.12 -15.93
CA VAL A 277 -1.12 -5.64 -15.24
C VAL A 277 -0.65 -4.35 -15.90
N PHE A 278 -0.23 -3.38 -15.10
CA PHE A 278 0.36 -2.14 -15.60
C PHE A 278 1.65 -1.79 -14.86
N THR A 279 2.44 -0.89 -15.45
CA THR A 279 3.67 -0.34 -14.87
C THR A 279 3.60 1.18 -14.94
N VAL A 280 4.11 1.89 -13.95
CA VAL A 280 4.22 3.35 -14.01
C VAL A 280 5.54 3.74 -14.64
N THR A 281 5.48 4.33 -15.84
CA THR A 281 6.66 4.60 -16.67
C THR A 281 7.05 6.07 -16.65
N ALA A 282 8.33 6.35 -16.94
CA ALA A 282 8.80 7.71 -17.15
C ALA A 282 8.01 8.44 -18.24
N ASN A 283 7.80 9.73 -18.03
CA ASN A 283 7.13 10.59 -18.99
C ASN A 283 7.98 10.78 -20.24
N ALA A 284 7.32 11.01 -21.38
CA ALA A 284 7.99 11.09 -22.68
C ALA A 284 8.99 12.26 -22.78
N ASP A 285 8.81 13.32 -21.99
CA ASP A 285 9.72 14.45 -21.89
C ASP A 285 10.79 14.29 -20.78
N GLY A 286 10.71 13.20 -20.00
CA GLY A 286 11.62 12.90 -18.90
C GLY A 286 11.45 13.78 -17.66
N SER A 287 10.31 14.47 -17.50
CA SER A 287 10.08 15.33 -16.34
C SER A 287 9.79 14.55 -15.06
N ILE A 288 9.18 13.37 -15.19
CA ILE A 288 8.90 12.39 -14.13
C ILE A 288 9.45 11.06 -14.61
N ASP A 289 10.16 10.37 -13.75
CA ASP A 289 10.76 9.05 -13.94
C ASP A 289 9.76 7.91 -13.80
N ALA A 290 10.26 6.69 -14.00
CA ALA A 290 9.47 5.48 -13.83
C ALA A 290 9.51 5.07 -12.36
N VAL A 291 8.43 4.46 -11.90
CA VAL A 291 8.36 3.93 -10.54
C VAL A 291 9.08 2.59 -10.46
N THR A 292 9.87 2.40 -9.41
CA THR A 292 10.47 1.11 -9.07
C THR A 292 10.18 0.73 -7.62
N HIS A 293 10.15 -0.59 -7.38
CA HIS A 293 10.11 -1.23 -6.07
C HIS A 293 9.07 -0.66 -5.09
N THR A 294 7.84 -0.40 -5.58
CA THR A 294 6.77 0.20 -4.77
C THR A 294 6.39 -0.62 -3.54
N ASP A 295 6.56 -0.02 -2.36
CA ASP A 295 5.95 -0.46 -1.11
C ASP A 295 4.43 -0.15 -1.13
N GLY A 296 4.01 1.03 -0.68
CA GLY A 296 2.61 1.41 -0.52
C GLY A 296 1.94 2.03 -1.75
N LEU A 297 0.62 1.88 -1.81
CA LEU A 297 -0.24 2.53 -2.80
C LEU A 297 -1.62 2.85 -2.21
N ASP A 298 -2.27 3.86 -2.76
CA ASP A 298 -3.64 4.25 -2.41
C ASP A 298 -4.44 4.70 -3.65
N VAL A 299 -5.73 4.43 -3.66
CA VAL A 299 -6.64 4.62 -4.80
C VAL A 299 -7.91 5.33 -4.35
N SER A 300 -8.17 6.49 -4.93
CA SER A 300 -9.47 7.14 -4.79
C SER A 300 -10.22 7.15 -6.11
N SER A 301 -11.47 6.68 -6.11
CA SER A 301 -12.37 6.81 -7.27
C SER A 301 -13.05 8.18 -7.38
N ALA A 302 -12.81 9.08 -6.42
CA ALA A 302 -13.36 10.42 -6.44
C ALA A 302 -12.77 11.25 -7.58
N ALA A 303 -13.61 12.00 -8.30
CA ALA A 303 -13.13 12.93 -9.30
C ALA A 303 -12.41 14.12 -8.63
N LEU A 304 -11.12 14.26 -8.91
CA LEU A 304 -10.26 15.34 -8.40
C LEU A 304 -9.73 16.21 -9.55
N PRO A 305 -9.27 17.45 -9.30
CA PRO A 305 -8.64 18.27 -10.34
C PRO A 305 -7.44 17.56 -10.96
N GLY A 306 -7.48 17.33 -12.27
CA GLY A 306 -6.45 16.57 -13.00
C GLY A 306 -6.71 15.06 -13.06
N PHE A 307 -7.62 14.54 -12.25
CA PHE A 307 -7.88 13.10 -12.06
C PHE A 307 -9.40 12.82 -12.16
N PRO A 308 -10.00 12.97 -13.36
CA PRO A 308 -11.45 13.00 -13.53
C PRO A 308 -12.17 11.67 -13.25
N LYS A 309 -11.44 10.55 -13.25
CA LYS A 309 -11.95 9.21 -12.94
C LYS A 309 -11.36 8.63 -11.65
N GLY A 310 -10.73 9.47 -10.84
CA GLY A 310 -9.97 9.03 -9.69
C GLY A 310 -8.47 9.07 -9.93
N ILE A 311 -7.75 8.81 -8.85
CA ILE A 311 -6.30 8.89 -8.72
C ILE A 311 -5.78 7.58 -8.14
N LEU A 312 -4.62 7.16 -8.62
CA LEU A 312 -3.77 6.18 -7.95
C LEU A 312 -2.52 6.93 -7.48
N VAL A 313 -2.14 6.77 -6.22
CA VAL A 313 -0.87 7.26 -5.67
C VAL A 313 -0.02 6.05 -5.32
N VAL A 314 1.22 6.04 -5.78
CA VAL A 314 2.17 4.94 -5.54
C VAL A 314 3.48 5.49 -5.01
N GLN A 315 4.09 4.80 -4.06
CA GLN A 315 5.46 5.08 -3.65
C GLN A 315 6.44 4.72 -4.77
N ASP A 316 7.55 5.46 -4.82
CA ASP A 316 8.67 5.20 -5.70
C ASP A 316 9.99 5.17 -4.91
N ASP A 317 10.68 4.03 -4.97
CA ASP A 317 11.93 3.82 -4.26
C ASP A 317 13.10 4.60 -4.87
N GLY A 318 12.96 5.13 -6.08
CA GLY A 318 14.06 5.74 -6.82
C GLY A 318 13.67 7.01 -7.57
N ASN A 319 14.11 8.16 -7.04
CA ASN A 319 13.79 9.47 -7.60
C ASN A 319 15.03 10.30 -7.99
N PRO A 320 15.73 10.02 -9.11
CA PRO A 320 15.57 8.86 -9.99
C PRO A 320 16.52 7.70 -9.67
N ALA A 321 17.25 7.78 -8.55
CA ALA A 321 18.16 6.74 -8.12
C ALA A 321 17.56 5.98 -6.94
N SER A 322 17.45 4.66 -7.05
CA SER A 322 16.94 3.79 -5.97
C SER A 322 17.62 4.08 -4.64
N GLY A 323 16.79 4.20 -3.60
CA GLY A 323 17.16 4.56 -2.23
C GLY A 323 17.64 6.00 -2.07
N VAL A 324 17.27 6.93 -2.96
CA VAL A 324 17.63 8.35 -2.87
C VAL A 324 16.40 9.21 -3.11
N ASP A 325 16.17 10.17 -2.21
CA ASP A 325 15.15 11.21 -2.34
C ASP A 325 13.76 10.69 -2.75
N GLN A 326 13.37 9.53 -2.21
CA GLN A 326 12.13 8.82 -2.49
C GLN A 326 10.89 9.73 -2.39
N ASN A 327 9.85 9.43 -3.16
CA ASN A 327 8.63 10.22 -3.21
C ASN A 327 7.41 9.38 -3.64
N PHE A 328 6.30 10.05 -3.94
CA PHE A 328 5.10 9.41 -4.47
C PHE A 328 4.78 9.94 -5.86
N LYS A 329 4.27 9.06 -6.72
CA LYS A 329 3.77 9.40 -8.06
C LYS A 329 2.24 9.32 -8.09
N LEU A 330 1.62 10.31 -8.72
CA LEU A 330 0.17 10.44 -8.84
C LEU A 330 -0.22 10.13 -10.30
N VAL A 331 -1.05 9.11 -10.47
CA VAL A 331 -1.47 8.56 -11.77
C VAL A 331 -2.96 8.83 -11.99
N ASP A 332 -3.32 9.29 -13.20
CA ASP A 332 -4.72 9.40 -13.61
C ASP A 332 -5.33 8.02 -13.88
N TRP A 333 -6.31 7.65 -13.06
CA TRP A 333 -7.02 6.38 -13.19
C TRP A 333 -7.64 6.19 -14.58
N SER A 334 -7.99 7.27 -15.29
CA SER A 334 -8.57 7.16 -16.63
C SER A 334 -7.64 6.48 -17.64
N LEU A 335 -6.32 6.59 -17.43
CA LEU A 335 -5.32 5.91 -18.26
C LEU A 335 -5.27 4.40 -17.96
N ILE A 336 -5.42 4.02 -16.68
CA ILE A 336 -5.51 2.61 -16.25
C ILE A 336 -6.79 1.99 -16.80
N GLU A 337 -7.92 2.68 -16.63
CA GLU A 337 -9.24 2.27 -17.15
C GLU A 337 -9.16 2.00 -18.66
N SER A 338 -8.61 2.96 -19.42
CA SER A 338 -8.50 2.82 -20.87
C SER A 338 -7.50 1.74 -21.30
N ALA A 339 -6.36 1.60 -20.62
CA ALA A 339 -5.31 0.69 -21.04
C ALA A 339 -5.67 -0.78 -20.78
N LEU A 340 -6.39 -1.05 -19.69
CA LEU A 340 -6.80 -2.40 -19.30
C LEU A 340 -8.23 -2.75 -19.74
N GLY A 341 -8.97 -1.81 -20.34
CA GLY A 341 -10.36 -2.03 -20.73
C GLY A 341 -11.25 -2.29 -19.52
N LEU A 342 -11.11 -1.46 -18.50
CA LEU A 342 -11.94 -1.50 -17.31
C LEU A 342 -13.30 -0.84 -17.61
N ASP A 343 -14.31 -1.29 -16.87
CA ASP A 343 -15.69 -0.78 -16.87
C ASP A 343 -15.86 0.43 -15.93
#